data_AF-A0A0Q6BTI5-F1
#
_entry.id   AF-A0A0Q6BTI5-F1
#
_cell.length_a   1.000
_cell.length_b   1.000
_cell.length_c   1.000
_cell.angle_alpha   90.00
_cell.angle_beta   90.00
_cell.angle_gamma   90.00
#
_symmetry.space_group_name_H-M   'P 1'
#
loop_
_entity.id
_entity.type
_entity.pdbx_description
1 polymer ?
#
loop_
_entity_poly.entity_id
_entity_poly.type
_entity_poly.pdbx_seq_one_letter_code
_entity_poly.pdbx_strand_id
1 'polypeptide(L)'
;MAGGAVASDDAIKAVETLLTEIEDVQVVGPWTEGERNGVWRTVMMQVKGKEDVYRFFIQQLERVNGAQTILSTTEIKEVQSVNGAIVGYRADEPTEGETNSLTLFFDIVPSDGEIAETYELHFTKDSPYTFGPATN
;
A
#
# COMPACT_ATOMS: atom_id res chain seq x y z
N MET A 1 -5.70 30.25 -9.51
CA MET A 1 -4.97 29.05 -9.97
C MET A 1 -6.00 27.96 -10.16
N ALA A 2 -6.43 27.73 -11.39
CA ALA A 2 -7.46 26.73 -11.69
C ALA A 2 -6.82 25.34 -11.63
N GLY A 3 -7.28 24.50 -10.69
CA GLY A 3 -7.00 23.07 -10.72
C GLY A 3 -7.65 22.50 -11.97
N GLY A 4 -6.85 21.98 -12.89
CA GLY A 4 -7.36 21.31 -14.08
C GLY A 4 -8.14 20.08 -13.64
N ALA A 5 -9.47 20.16 -13.72
CA ALA A 5 -10.29 18.96 -13.65
C ALA A 5 -9.87 18.06 -14.83
N VAL A 6 -9.41 16.85 -14.53
CA VAL A 6 -9.27 15.82 -15.56
C VAL A 6 -10.66 15.64 -16.17
N ALA A 7 -10.78 15.78 -17.49
CA ALA A 7 -12.04 15.51 -18.16
C ALA A 7 -12.47 14.08 -17.82
N SER A 8 -13.76 13.84 -17.55
CA SER A 8 -14.27 12.54 -17.11
C SER A 8 -13.79 11.38 -17.99
N ASP A 9 -13.69 11.63 -19.30
CA ASP A 9 -13.29 10.64 -20.30
C ASP A 9 -11.81 10.24 -20.19
N ASP A 10 -10.96 11.16 -19.73
CA ASP A 10 -9.54 10.88 -19.50
C ASP A 10 -9.33 10.10 -18.20
N ALA A 11 -10.18 10.33 -17.18
CA ALA A 11 -10.17 9.56 -15.95
C ALA A 11 -10.58 8.10 -16.18
N ILE A 12 -11.64 7.86 -16.98
CA ILE A 12 -12.08 6.50 -17.33
C ILE A 12 -10.97 5.76 -18.08
N LYS A 13 -10.37 6.37 -19.10
CA LYS A 13 -9.26 5.76 -19.85
C LYS A 13 -8.08 5.42 -18.94
N ALA A 14 -7.74 6.29 -18.00
CA ALA A 14 -6.67 6.02 -17.05
C ALA A 14 -6.97 4.76 -16.21
N VAL A 15 -8.20 4.61 -15.72
CA VAL A 15 -8.64 3.42 -14.98
C VAL A 15 -8.63 2.17 -15.87
N GLU A 16 -9.07 2.26 -17.12
CA GLU A 16 -9.07 1.15 -18.09
C GLU A 16 -7.66 0.65 -18.44
N THR A 17 -6.62 1.45 -18.20
CA THR A 17 -5.21 1.05 -18.39
C THR A 17 -4.57 0.39 -17.18
N LEU A 18 -5.27 0.30 -16.04
CA LEU A 18 -4.76 -0.42 -14.88
C LEU A 18 -4.59 -1.90 -15.21
N LEU A 19 -3.46 -2.48 -14.77
CA LEU A 19 -3.24 -3.91 -14.88
C LEU A 19 -4.32 -4.63 -14.07
N THR A 20 -4.95 -5.64 -14.67
CA THR A 20 -5.97 -6.47 -14.00
C THR A 20 -5.44 -7.22 -12.78
N GLU A 21 -4.12 -7.42 -12.74
CA GLU A 21 -3.40 -8.00 -11.62
C GLU A 21 -3.32 -7.06 -10.40
N ILE A 22 -3.61 -5.75 -10.55
CA ILE A 22 -3.74 -4.84 -9.40
C ILE A 22 -5.10 -5.08 -8.76
N GLU A 23 -5.10 -5.63 -7.55
CA GLU A 23 -6.33 -5.92 -6.81
C GLU A 23 -6.77 -4.75 -5.94
N ASP A 24 -5.82 -4.03 -5.35
CA ASP A 24 -6.13 -2.94 -4.46
C ASP A 24 -5.08 -1.81 -4.47
N VAL A 25 -5.57 -0.58 -4.29
CA VAL A 25 -4.77 0.65 -4.21
C VAL A 25 -5.37 1.58 -3.16
N GLN A 26 -4.65 1.81 -2.07
CA GLN A 26 -5.14 2.62 -0.95
C GLN A 26 -4.16 3.74 -0.59
N VAL A 27 -4.69 4.93 -0.27
CA VAL A 27 -3.91 5.98 0.40
C VAL A 27 -3.98 5.73 1.90
N VAL A 28 -2.83 5.53 2.54
CA VAL A 28 -2.75 5.01 3.92
C VAL A 28 -2.31 6.04 4.95
N GLY A 29 -1.80 7.20 4.53
CA GLY A 29 -1.48 8.28 5.46
C GLY A 29 -0.69 9.41 4.82
N PRO A 30 -0.63 10.59 5.45
CA PRO A 30 0.25 11.68 5.03
C PRO A 30 1.71 11.39 5.42
N TRP A 31 2.65 12.08 4.76
CA TRP A 31 4.05 12.16 5.20
C TRP A 31 4.60 13.56 5.06
N THR A 32 5.58 13.89 5.90
CA THR A 32 6.27 15.18 5.88
C THR A 32 7.76 15.03 6.13
N GLU A 33 8.58 15.76 5.38
CA GLU A 33 10.04 15.81 5.53
C GLU A 33 10.55 17.21 5.16
N GLY A 34 10.85 18.02 6.17
CA GLY A 34 11.20 19.43 5.96
C GLY A 34 10.04 20.17 5.28
N GLU A 35 10.31 20.75 4.11
CA GLU A 35 9.29 21.45 3.29
C GLU A 35 8.50 20.50 2.37
N ARG A 36 8.94 19.24 2.25
CA ARG A 36 8.32 18.24 1.39
C ARG A 36 7.19 17.55 2.12
N ASN A 37 6.11 17.26 1.41
CA ASN A 37 4.96 16.57 1.95
C ASN A 37 4.25 15.76 0.87
N GLY A 38 3.43 14.82 1.32
CA GLY A 38 2.67 14.00 0.41
C GLY A 38 1.86 12.94 1.13
N VAL A 39 1.65 11.82 0.43
CA VAL A 39 0.93 10.67 0.98
C VAL A 39 1.66 9.37 0.71
N TRP A 40 1.50 8.43 1.61
CA TRP A 40 1.83 7.04 1.42
C TRP A 40 0.66 6.34 0.71
N ARG A 41 0.98 5.56 -0.32
CA ARG A 41 0.02 4.76 -1.06
C ARG A 41 0.48 3.30 -1.10
N THR A 42 -0.42 2.38 -0.81
CA THR A 42 -0.19 0.95 -0.97
C THR A 42 -0.70 0.49 -2.34
N VAL A 43 -0.06 -0.53 -2.89
CA VAL A 43 -0.50 -1.23 -4.10
C VAL A 43 -0.35 -2.71 -3.85
N MET A 44 -1.44 -3.46 -3.98
CA MET A 44 -1.47 -4.91 -3.90
C MET A 44 -1.71 -5.48 -5.29
N MET A 45 -0.89 -6.45 -5.67
CA MET A 45 -0.98 -7.13 -6.96
C MET A 45 -1.00 -8.65 -6.79
N GLN A 46 -1.94 -9.33 -7.43
CA GLN A 46 -1.91 -10.78 -7.55
C GLN A 46 -0.90 -11.21 -8.60
N VAL A 47 -0.08 -12.22 -8.30
CA VAL A 47 0.88 -12.76 -9.25
C VAL A 47 0.15 -13.58 -10.29
N LYS A 48 0.21 -13.13 -11.55
CA LYS A 48 -0.42 -13.80 -12.69
C LYS A 48 -0.12 -15.31 -12.73
N GLY A 49 -1.19 -16.11 -12.75
CA GLY A 49 -1.11 -17.56 -12.84
C GLY A 49 -0.72 -18.27 -11.54
N LYS A 50 -0.70 -17.54 -10.41
CA LYS A 50 -0.54 -18.11 -9.06
C LYS A 50 -1.70 -17.65 -8.20
N GLU A 51 -2.54 -18.60 -7.78
CA GLU A 51 -3.58 -18.36 -6.79
C GLU A 51 -2.93 -17.98 -5.46
N ASP A 52 -3.55 -17.04 -4.74
CA ASP A 52 -3.17 -16.60 -3.39
C ASP A 52 -1.71 -16.12 -3.22
N VAL A 53 -1.02 -15.75 -4.31
CA VAL A 53 0.32 -15.16 -4.25
C VAL A 53 0.24 -13.68 -4.60
N TYR A 54 0.63 -12.83 -3.65
CA TYR A 54 0.53 -11.38 -3.78
C TYR A 54 1.91 -10.71 -3.73
N ARG A 55 2.04 -9.59 -4.45
CA ARG A 55 3.12 -8.62 -4.30
C ARG A 55 2.54 -7.35 -3.71
N PHE A 56 3.21 -6.82 -2.70
CA PHE A 56 2.75 -5.65 -1.98
C PHE A 56 3.80 -4.55 -2.04
N PHE A 57 3.35 -3.33 -2.33
CA PHE A 57 4.21 -2.18 -2.50
C PHE A 57 3.72 -1.01 -1.65
N ILE A 58 4.67 -0.27 -1.08
CA ILE A 58 4.44 1.04 -0.46
C ILE A 58 5.10 2.09 -1.35
N GLN A 59 4.34 3.10 -1.75
CA GLN A 59 4.78 4.20 -2.57
C GLN A 59 4.76 5.51 -1.78
N GLN A 60 5.88 6.24 -1.85
CA GLN A 60 5.93 7.62 -1.39
C GLN A 60 5.48 8.52 -2.52
N LEU A 61 4.32 9.17 -2.39
CA LEU A 61 3.86 10.17 -3.37
C LEU A 61 4.13 11.56 -2.81
N GLU A 62 4.91 12.37 -3.50
CA GLU A 62 5.13 13.77 -3.16
C GLU A 62 4.10 14.67 -3.84
N ARG A 63 3.63 15.70 -3.14
CA ARG A 63 2.78 16.73 -3.71
C ARG A 63 3.62 17.94 -4.12
N VAL A 64 3.76 18.18 -5.41
CA VAL A 64 4.49 19.32 -5.97
C VAL A 64 3.57 20.13 -6.87
N ASN A 65 3.39 21.42 -6.57
CA ASN A 65 2.58 22.35 -7.39
C ASN A 65 1.15 21.85 -7.69
N GLY A 66 0.53 21.13 -6.75
CA GLY A 66 -0.82 20.57 -6.92
C GLY A 66 -0.89 19.25 -7.71
N ALA A 67 0.24 18.75 -8.22
CA ALA A 67 0.37 17.42 -8.81
C ALA A 67 0.97 16.43 -7.81
N GLN A 68 0.73 15.14 -8.00
CA GLN A 68 1.39 14.07 -7.24
C GLN A 68 2.41 13.35 -8.13
N THR A 69 3.60 13.12 -7.59
CA THR A 69 4.67 12.37 -8.25
C THR A 69 5.15 11.24 -7.37
N ILE A 70 5.40 10.06 -7.95
CA ILE A 70 6.01 8.95 -7.22
C ILE A 70 7.47 9.31 -6.94
N LEU A 71 7.81 9.42 -5.65
CA LEU A 71 9.17 9.67 -5.19
C LEU A 71 9.96 8.36 -5.02
N SER A 72 9.31 7.35 -4.43
CA SER A 72 9.91 6.04 -4.20
C SER A 72 8.85 4.94 -4.19
N THR A 73 9.29 3.70 -4.39
CA THR A 73 8.46 2.50 -4.28
C THR A 73 9.27 1.41 -3.60
N THR A 74 8.74 0.87 -2.51
CA THR A 74 9.33 -0.23 -1.74
C THR A 74 8.44 -1.45 -1.85
N GLU A 75 9.02 -2.59 -2.21
CA GLU A 75 8.34 -3.88 -2.21
C GLU A 75 8.53 -4.58 -0.86
N ILE A 76 7.44 -5.08 -0.29
CA ILE A 76 7.45 -5.91 0.93
C ILE A 76 7.49 -7.36 0.49
N LYS A 77 8.70 -7.91 0.39
CA LYS A 77 8.93 -9.20 -0.26
C LYS A 77 8.36 -10.39 0.49
N GLU A 78 8.21 -10.26 1.80
CA GLU A 78 7.75 -11.31 2.70
C GLU A 78 6.26 -11.62 2.50
N VAL A 79 5.48 -10.66 1.96
CA VAL A 79 4.06 -10.87 1.63
C VAL A 79 3.88 -12.02 0.64
N GLN A 80 4.80 -12.22 -0.31
CA GLN A 80 4.71 -13.31 -1.28
C GLN A 80 4.89 -14.71 -0.65
N SER A 81 5.41 -14.76 0.57
CA SER A 81 5.72 -15.98 1.31
C SER A 81 4.62 -16.35 2.31
N VAL A 82 3.58 -15.52 2.43
CA VAL A 82 2.41 -15.81 3.25
C VAL A 82 1.65 -16.99 2.64
N ASN A 83 1.29 -17.97 3.48
CA ASN A 83 0.55 -19.15 3.06
C ASN A 83 -0.96 -18.92 3.22
N GLY A 84 -1.58 -18.26 2.24
CA GLY A 84 -3.02 -18.03 2.23
C GLY A 84 -3.43 -16.82 1.42
N ALA A 85 -4.74 -16.65 1.28
CA ALA A 85 -5.33 -15.51 0.60
C ALA A 85 -5.32 -14.29 1.51
N ILE A 86 -4.85 -13.14 1.00
CA ILE A 86 -5.02 -11.85 1.68
C ILE A 86 -6.44 -11.36 1.37
N VAL A 87 -7.33 -11.42 2.35
CA VAL A 87 -8.73 -10.98 2.17
C VAL A 87 -8.91 -9.48 2.37
N GLY A 88 -7.92 -8.84 3.00
CA GLY A 88 -7.88 -7.40 3.19
C GLY A 88 -6.63 -6.99 3.97
N TYR A 89 -6.35 -5.69 3.94
CA TYR A 89 -5.40 -5.08 4.84
C TYR A 89 -5.90 -3.70 5.25
N ARG A 90 -5.40 -3.20 6.37
CA ARG A 90 -5.75 -1.88 6.91
C ARG A 90 -4.50 -1.19 7.42
N ALA A 91 -4.43 0.11 7.23
CA ALA A 91 -3.43 0.94 7.87
C ALA A 91 -3.95 1.40 9.22
N ASP A 92 -3.09 1.39 10.23
CA ASP A 92 -3.38 2.09 11.48
C ASP A 92 -3.27 3.60 11.28
N GLU A 93 -3.98 4.35 12.12
CA GLU A 93 -3.86 5.79 12.10
C GLU A 93 -2.45 6.17 12.59
N PRO A 94 -1.71 7.02 11.86
CA PRO A 94 -0.40 7.45 12.33
C PRO A 94 -0.55 8.19 13.65
N THR A 95 0.23 7.79 14.66
CA THR A 95 0.30 8.51 15.93
C THR A 95 0.72 9.96 15.69
N GLU A 96 0.19 10.90 16.48
CA GLU A 96 0.51 12.32 16.35
C GLU A 96 2.04 12.54 16.47
N GLY A 97 2.67 12.99 15.38
CA GLY A 97 4.12 13.19 15.28
C GLY A 97 4.87 12.11 14.47
N GLU A 98 4.24 10.98 14.15
CA GLU A 98 4.85 9.84 13.45
C GLU A 98 4.47 9.77 11.96
N THR A 99 4.59 10.89 11.25
CA THR A 99 4.13 10.98 9.83
C THR A 99 4.99 10.19 8.81
N ASN A 100 6.12 9.61 9.24
CA ASN A 100 7.04 8.86 8.37
C ASN A 100 7.10 7.36 8.67
N SER A 101 6.22 6.88 9.57
CA SER A 101 6.01 5.46 9.83
C SER A 101 4.58 5.07 9.48
N LEU A 102 4.43 3.81 9.11
CA LEU A 102 3.16 3.17 8.80
C LEU A 102 3.12 1.82 9.51
N THR A 103 2.00 1.53 10.13
CA THR A 103 1.67 0.19 10.60
C THR A 103 0.51 -0.33 9.77
N LEU A 104 0.69 -1.49 9.15
CA LEU A 104 -0.33 -2.13 8.31
C LEU A 104 -0.63 -3.52 8.85
N PHE A 105 -1.92 -3.85 8.97
CA PHE A 105 -2.40 -5.16 9.38
C PHE A 105 -3.01 -5.88 8.18
N PHE A 106 -2.63 -7.13 7.96
CA PHE A 106 -3.08 -7.98 6.87
C PHE A 106 -3.91 -9.12 7.46
N ASP A 107 -5.13 -9.28 6.97
CA ASP A 107 -5.99 -10.40 7.36
C ASP A 107 -5.83 -11.51 6.31
N ILE A 108 -5.32 -12.66 6.76
CA ILE A 108 -4.95 -13.78 5.90
C ILE A 108 -5.86 -14.96 6.22
N VAL A 109 -6.45 -15.54 5.17
CA VAL A 109 -7.21 -16.79 5.26
C VAL A 109 -6.34 -17.92 4.72
N PRO A 110 -5.90 -18.86 5.57
CA PRO A 110 -5.13 -20.02 5.15
C PRO A 110 -5.89 -20.87 4.13
N SER A 111 -5.18 -21.38 3.11
CA SER A 111 -5.78 -22.21 2.05
C SER A 111 -6.23 -23.60 2.55
N ASP A 112 -5.77 -24.03 3.72
CA ASP A 112 -6.13 -25.31 4.37
C ASP A 112 -7.38 -25.21 5.26
N GLY A 113 -7.98 -24.03 5.39
CA GLY A 113 -9.18 -23.80 6.18
C GLY A 113 -8.92 -23.63 7.68
N GLU A 114 -7.66 -23.39 8.07
CA GLU A 114 -7.31 -23.00 9.43
C GLU A 114 -7.87 -21.60 9.79
N ILE A 115 -7.68 -21.22 11.06
CA ILE A 115 -8.17 -19.94 11.59
C ILE A 115 -7.43 -18.80 10.89
N ALA A 116 -8.16 -17.77 10.48
CA ALA A 116 -7.57 -16.58 9.89
C ALA A 116 -6.49 -15.98 10.81
N GLU A 117 -5.34 -15.65 10.23
CA GLU A 117 -4.21 -15.05 10.92
C GLU A 117 -4.07 -13.58 10.54
N THR A 118 -3.67 -12.74 11.49
CA THR A 118 -3.34 -11.34 11.21
C THR A 118 -1.84 -11.18 11.20
N TYR A 119 -1.31 -10.61 10.13
CA TYR A 119 0.09 -10.20 10.03
C TYR A 119 0.20 -8.69 10.17
N GLU A 120 1.34 -8.22 10.65
CA GLU A 120 1.63 -6.82 10.86
C GLU A 120 2.91 -6.43 10.12
N LEU A 121 2.88 -5.26 9.48
CA LEU A 121 4.02 -4.59 8.86
C LEU A 121 4.28 -3.27 9.57
N HIS A 122 5.48 -3.11 10.11
CA HIS A 122 5.98 -1.79 10.53
C HIS A 122 6.94 -1.27 9.45
N PHE A 123 6.54 -0.19 8.80
CA PHE A 123 7.33 0.46 7.77
C PHE A 123 7.76 1.85 8.25
N THR A 124 9.06 2.13 8.19
CA THR A 124 9.59 3.46 8.45
C THR A 124 10.49 3.84 7.30
N LYS A 125 10.35 5.09 6.82
CA LYS A 125 11.21 5.61 5.76
C LYS A 125 12.70 5.47 6.15
N ASP A 126 13.52 5.01 5.19
CA ASP A 126 14.97 4.84 5.32
C ASP A 126 15.44 3.85 6.40
N SER A 127 14.52 3.08 6.98
CA SER A 127 14.81 2.01 7.94
C SER A 127 14.36 0.65 7.41
N PRO A 128 14.97 -0.46 7.84
CA PRO A 128 14.41 -1.77 7.59
C PRO A 128 12.99 -1.86 8.14
N TYR A 129 12.07 -2.37 7.33
CA TYR A 129 10.72 -2.69 7.79
C TYR A 129 10.73 -4.05 8.51
N THR A 130 9.71 -4.30 9.32
CA THR A 130 9.46 -5.62 9.92
C THR A 130 8.10 -6.14 9.46
N PHE A 131 8.03 -7.42 9.12
CA PHE A 131 6.80 -8.09 8.74
C PHE A 131 6.72 -9.44 9.42
N GLY A 132 5.58 -9.76 10.04
CA GLY A 132 5.36 -11.03 10.71
C GLY A 132 3.98 -11.15 11.34
N PRO A 133 3.69 -12.23 12.07
CA PRO A 133 2.42 -12.39 12.77
C PRO A 133 2.20 -11.26 13.78
N ALA A 134 0.99 -10.70 13.81
CA ALA A 134 0.63 -9.67 14.77
C ALA A 134 0.66 -10.24 16.19
N THR A 135 1.35 -9.57 17.11
CA THR A 135 1.37 -9.93 18.53
C THR A 135 0.30 -9.14 19.29
N ASN A 136 -0.65 -9.84 19.90
CA ASN A 136 -1.60 -9.25 20.87
C ASN A 136 -0.93 -8.94 22.21
#